data_AF-A0A9E3BB91-F1
#
_entry.id   AF-A0A9E3BB91-F1
#
_cell.length_a   1.000
_cell.length_b   1.000
_cell.length_c   1.000
_cell.angle_alpha   90.00
_cell.angle_beta   90.00
_cell.angle_gamma   90.00
#
_symmetry.space_group_name_H-M   'P 1'
#
loop_
_entity.id
_entity.type
_entity.pdbx_description
1 polymer ?
#
loop_
_entity_poly.entity_id
_entity_poly.type
_entity_poly.pdbx_seq_one_letter_code
_entity_poly.pdbx_strand_id
1 'polypeptide(L)'
;MTNRAALDGTFHSIETITLRRLIPEARELLVQHGCMMCEEGHEETVVSFPEGTKRQEIWPRVVSERYRIILPDGLELRQVFDRLQEVSQVFIVLARK
;
A
#
# COMPACT_ATOMS: atom_id res chain seq x y z
N MET A 1 -1.05 -15.83 14.41
CA MET A 1 -1.96 -14.80 14.94
C MET A 1 -2.87 -14.37 13.80
N THR A 2 -4.18 -14.57 13.95
CA THR A 2 -5.16 -14.42 12.86
C THR A 2 -5.43 -12.95 12.60
N ASN A 3 -4.93 -12.44 11.47
CA ASN A 3 -5.10 -11.05 11.06
C ASN A 3 -6.55 -10.82 10.61
N ARG A 4 -7.44 -10.47 11.55
CA ARG A 4 -8.79 -9.96 11.25
C ARG A 4 -8.63 -8.53 10.73
N ALA A 5 -8.39 -8.38 9.43
CA ALA A 5 -8.55 -7.07 8.77
C ALA A 5 -10.01 -6.63 8.98
N ALA A 6 -10.21 -5.51 9.68
CA ALA A 6 -11.53 -5.04 10.05
C ALA A 6 -12.25 -4.51 8.81
N LEU A 7 -13.48 -5.01 8.60
CA LEU A 7 -14.36 -4.69 7.47
C LEU A 7 -15.15 -3.39 7.70
N ASP A 8 -14.84 -2.64 8.77
CA ASP A 8 -15.63 -1.52 9.28
C ASP A 8 -15.18 -0.15 8.76
N GLY A 9 -14.13 -0.11 7.94
CA GLY A 9 -13.55 1.14 7.44
C GLY A 9 -12.68 1.86 8.48
N THR A 10 -12.21 1.18 9.53
CA THR A 10 -11.27 1.77 10.49
C THR A 10 -9.85 1.82 9.91
N PHE A 11 -9.09 2.86 10.28
CA PHE A 11 -7.67 2.95 9.99
C PHE A 11 -6.85 2.17 11.03
N HIS A 12 -5.89 1.39 10.55
CA HIS A 12 -4.92 0.65 11.36
C HIS A 12 -3.51 1.11 11.05
N SER A 13 -2.63 1.11 12.05
CA SER A 13 -1.20 1.27 11.79
C SER A 13 -0.69 0.13 10.92
N ILE A 14 0.24 0.44 10.03
CA ILE A 14 0.93 -0.56 9.20
C ILE A 14 2.42 -0.21 9.16
N GLU A 15 3.25 -1.23 9.35
CA GLU A 15 4.71 -1.10 9.33
C GLU A 15 5.29 -1.56 8.00
N THR A 16 4.74 -2.63 7.42
CA THR A 16 5.27 -3.21 6.18
C THR A 16 4.17 -3.73 5.25
N ILE A 17 4.49 -3.79 3.97
CA ILE A 17 3.71 -4.46 2.94
C ILE A 17 4.63 -5.15 1.93
N THR A 18 4.26 -6.34 1.50
CA THR A 18 4.93 -7.01 0.37
C THR A 18 4.16 -6.73 -0.90
N LEU A 19 4.85 -6.19 -1.89
CA LEU A 19 4.32 -5.88 -3.22
C LEU A 19 5.00 -6.75 -4.25
N ARG A 20 4.24 -7.15 -5.28
CA ARG A 20 4.79 -7.78 -6.48
C ARG A 20 4.82 -6.75 -7.59
N ARG A 21 5.96 -6.62 -8.27
CA ARG A 21 6.12 -5.74 -9.44
C ARG A 21 5.83 -4.27 -9.13
N LEU A 22 6.52 -3.71 -8.14
CA LEU A 22 6.48 -2.27 -7.87
C LEU A 22 7.10 -1.52 -9.06
N ILE A 23 6.33 -0.62 -9.69
CA ILE A 23 6.83 0.18 -10.81
C ILE A 23 7.91 1.19 -10.33
N PRO A 24 8.95 1.49 -11.14
CA PRO A 24 10.04 2.37 -10.73
C PRO A 24 9.60 3.77 -10.26
N GLU A 25 8.59 4.35 -10.89
CA GLU A 25 8.09 5.68 -10.53
C GLU A 25 7.45 5.68 -9.13
N ALA A 26 6.75 4.60 -8.79
CA ALA A 26 6.20 4.43 -7.45
C ALA A 26 7.31 4.19 -6.42
N ARG A 27 8.37 3.48 -6.82
CA ARG A 27 9.56 3.24 -5.99
C ARG A 27 10.21 4.56 -5.57
N GLU A 28 10.52 5.42 -6.53
CA GLU A 28 11.15 6.71 -6.28
C GLU A 28 10.32 7.58 -5.34
N LEU A 29 9.01 7.66 -5.58
CA LEU A 29 8.14 8.49 -4.74
C LEU A 29 8.05 7.94 -3.31
N LEU A 30 7.84 6.63 -3.14
CA LEU A 30 7.78 6.03 -1.79
C LEU A 30 9.07 6.28 -1.00
N VAL A 31 10.24 6.20 -1.65
CA VAL A 31 11.53 6.56 -1.03
C VAL A 31 11.58 8.04 -0.64
N GLN A 32 11.13 8.96 -1.51
CA GLN A 32 11.08 10.40 -1.20
C GLN A 32 10.20 10.70 0.02
N HIS A 33 9.16 9.91 0.24
CA HIS A 33 8.23 10.04 1.37
C HIS A 33 8.64 9.18 2.59
N GLY A 34 9.90 8.74 2.65
CA GLY A 34 10.49 8.10 3.84
C GLY A 34 10.19 6.61 3.99
N CYS A 35 9.67 5.95 2.95
CA CYS A 35 9.54 4.49 2.93
C CYS A 35 10.90 3.85 2.62
N MET A 36 11.17 2.71 3.24
CA MET A 36 12.33 1.87 2.93
C MET A 36 11.91 0.66 2.11
N MET A 37 12.80 0.14 1.28
CA MET A 37 12.49 -1.03 0.45
C MET A 37 13.58 -2.07 0.53
N CYS A 38 13.15 -3.32 0.68
CA CYS A 38 13.98 -4.50 0.58
C CYS A 38 13.46 -5.36 -0.57
N GLU A 39 14.31 -5.63 -1.56
CA GLU A 39 13.98 -6.54 -2.65
C GLU A 39 14.13 -7.98 -2.13
N GLU A 40 13.05 -8.75 -2.17
CA GLU A 40 13.04 -10.17 -1.83
C GLU A 40 12.79 -10.99 -3.10
N GLY A 41 13.80 -11.70 -3.58
CA GLY A 41 13.70 -12.49 -4.80
C GLY A 41 13.57 -11.64 -6.08
N HIS A 42 13.06 -12.25 -7.16
CA HIS A 42 13.08 -11.65 -8.50
C HIS A 42 11.94 -10.65 -8.78
N GLU A 43 10.83 -10.69 -8.03
CA GLU A 43 9.66 -9.83 -8.30
C GLU A 43 8.96 -9.29 -7.04
N GLU A 44 9.45 -9.59 -5.83
CA GLU A 44 8.84 -9.14 -4.58
C GLU A 44 9.65 -7.99 -3.95
N THR A 45 8.93 -7.00 -3.45
CA THR A 45 9.52 -5.86 -2.74
C THR A 45 8.77 -5.68 -1.44
N VAL A 46 9.49 -5.79 -0.33
CA VAL A 46 8.98 -5.43 0.99
C VAL A 46 9.18 -3.93 1.17
N VAL A 47 8.08 -3.20 1.32
CA VAL A 47 8.07 -1.77 1.62
C VAL A 47 7.83 -1.62 3.12
N SER A 48 8.76 -0.96 3.80
CA SER A 48 8.62 -0.54 5.19
C SER A 48 8.20 0.93 5.24
N PHE A 49 7.11 1.20 5.94
CA PHE A 49 6.51 2.51 6.07
C PHE A 49 7.05 3.28 7.27
N PRO A 50 7.10 4.62 7.21
CA PRO A 50 7.42 5.44 8.37
C PRO A 50 6.33 5.34 9.45
N GLU A 51 6.72 5.58 10.71
CA GLU A 51 5.80 5.61 11.83
C GLU A 51 4.67 6.63 11.61
N GLY A 52 3.44 6.25 11.98
CA GLY A 52 2.26 7.06 11.76
C GLY A 52 1.55 6.78 10.43
N THR A 53 2.11 5.90 9.59
CA THR A 53 1.41 5.40 8.41
C THR A 53 0.18 4.59 8.80
N LYS A 54 -0.94 4.87 8.14
CA LYS A 54 -2.24 4.24 8.42
C LYS A 54 -2.79 3.56 7.18
N ARG A 55 -3.46 2.44 7.35
CA ARG A 55 -4.16 1.70 6.30
C ARG A 55 -5.62 1.48 6.66
N GLN A 56 -6.50 1.68 5.70
CA GLN A 56 -7.94 1.44 5.78
C GLN A 56 -8.35 0.49 4.67
N GLU A 57 -9.15 -0.53 4.98
CA GLU A 57 -9.77 -1.37 3.95
C GLU A 57 -10.94 -0.63 3.29
N ILE A 58 -11.06 -0.73 1.97
CA ILE A 58 -12.09 -0.05 1.18
C ILE A 58 -13.27 -1.00 0.94
N TRP A 59 -14.46 -0.56 1.35
CA TRP A 59 -15.74 -1.25 1.13
C TRP A 59 -16.79 -0.30 0.52
N PRO A 60 -17.66 -0.78 -0.38
CA PRO A 60 -17.63 -2.09 -1.03
C PRO A 60 -16.40 -2.23 -1.94
N ARG A 61 -15.89 -3.46 -2.11
CA ARG A 61 -14.73 -3.75 -2.96
C ARG A 61 -15.07 -3.51 -4.44
N VAL A 62 -14.89 -2.28 -4.94
CA VAL A 62 -15.03 -1.98 -6.37
C VAL A 62 -13.84 -2.55 -7.12
N VAL A 63 -14.12 -3.53 -7.99
CA VAL A 63 -13.21 -4.18 -8.95
C VAL A 63 -11.92 -4.71 -8.33
N SER A 64 -10.95 -3.82 -8.10
CA SER A 64 -9.58 -4.11 -7.73
C SER A 64 -9.05 -3.28 -6.54
N GLU A 65 -9.66 -2.17 -6.14
CA GLU A 65 -9.20 -1.44 -4.94
C GLU A 65 -9.42 -2.26 -3.66
N ARG A 66 -8.45 -2.21 -2.76
CA ARG A 66 -8.46 -2.98 -1.50
C ARG A 66 -8.16 -2.10 -0.30
N TYR A 67 -7.11 -1.30 -0.37
CA TYR A 67 -6.69 -0.50 0.77
C TYR A 67 -6.33 0.92 0.37
N ARG A 68 -6.69 1.84 1.25
CA ARG A 68 -6.20 3.21 1.28
C ARG A 68 -5.10 3.27 2.33
N ILE A 69 -3.90 3.71 1.94
CA ILE A 69 -2.77 3.91 2.85
C ILE A 69 -2.47 5.40 2.89
N ILE A 70 -2.31 5.98 4.08
CA ILE A 70 -2.01 7.39 4.27
C ILE A 70 -0.68 7.47 5.02
N LEU A 71 0.31 8.09 4.39
CA LEU A 71 1.60 8.37 4.99
C LEU A 71 1.51 9.55 5.98
N PRO A 72 2.50 9.72 6.88
CA PRO A 72 2.47 10.76 7.92
C PRO A 72 2.42 12.19 7.38
N ASP A 73 2.95 12.42 6.17
CA ASP A 73 2.91 13.71 5.48
C ASP A 73 1.59 13.95 4.72
N GLY A 74 0.65 13.01 4.78
CA GLY A 74 -0.65 13.08 4.14
C GLY A 74 -0.69 12.52 2.72
N LEU A 75 0.42 12.00 2.18
CA LEU A 75 0.37 11.30 0.89
C LEU A 75 -0.56 10.09 0.97
N GLU A 76 -1.43 9.96 -0.02
CA GLU A 76 -2.34 8.83 -0.14
C GLU A 76 -1.87 7.83 -1.21
N LEU A 77 -1.86 6.56 -0.83
CA LEU A 77 -1.60 5.43 -1.70
C LEU A 77 -2.85 4.55 -1.77
N ARG A 78 -3.10 3.99 -2.95
CA ARG A 78 -4.14 2.98 -3.18
C ARG A 78 -3.50 1.65 -3.49
N GLN A 79 -3.73 0.68 -2.63
CA GLN A 79 -3.42 -0.70 -2.93
C GLN A 79 -4.57 -1.32 -3.71
N VAL A 80 -4.20 -1.88 -4.86
CA VAL A 80 -5.09 -2.48 -5.84
C VAL A 80 -4.66 -3.93 -6.03
N PHE A 81 -5.62 -4.85 -6.10
CA PHE A 81 -5.40 -6.26 -6.38
C PHE A 81 -5.83 -6.55 -7.82
N ASP A 82 -4.86 -6.86 -8.67
CA ASP A 82 -5.12 -7.36 -10.02
C ASP A 82 -5.56 -8.83 -9.92
N ARG A 83 -6.83 -9.09 -10.26
CA ARG A 83 -7.41 -10.45 -10.20
C ARG A 83 -6.96 -11.34 -11.36
N LEU A 84 -6.50 -10.77 -12.48
CA LEU A 84 -6.05 -11.54 -13.64
C LEU A 84 -4.63 -12.07 -13.42
N GLN A 85 -3.80 -11.29 -12.75
CA GLN A 85 -2.42 -11.65 -12.44
C GLN A 85 -2.25 -12.19 -11.01
N GLU A 86 -3.29 -12.14 -10.18
CA GLU A 86 -3.28 -12.49 -8.75
C GLU A 86 -2.19 -11.75 -7.95
N VAL A 87 -1.91 -10.49 -8.31
CA VAL A 87 -0.87 -9.66 -7.66
C VAL A 87 -1.44 -8.39 -7.03
N SER A 88 -0.83 -7.97 -5.91
CA SER A 88 -1.08 -6.66 -5.31
C SER A 88 -0.14 -5.61 -5.91
N GLN A 89 -0.71 -4.53 -6.43
CA GLN A 89 -0.02 -3.35 -6.93
C GLN A 89 -0.37 -2.14 -6.06
N VAL A 90 0.55 -1.19 -5.94
CA VAL A 90 0.30 0.08 -5.26
C VAL A 90 0.37 1.20 -6.28
N PHE A 91 -0.69 1.99 -6.32
CA PHE A 91 -0.78 3.21 -7.10
C PHE A 91 -0.75 4.39 -6.15
N ILE A 92 -0.09 5.46 -6.57
CA ILE A 92 -0.12 6.72 -5.84
C ILE A 92 -1.33 7.51 -6.30
N VAL A 93 -2.11 8.00 -5.35
CA VAL A 93 -3.14 8.99 -5.63
C VAL A 93 -2.64 10.30 -5.06
N LEU A 94 -2.11 11.14 -5.93
CA LEU A 94 -1.77 12.52 -5.55
C LEU A 94 -3.09 13.20 -5.15
N ALA A 95 -3.27 13.40 -3.85
CA ALA A 95 -4.41 14.14 -3.35
C ALA A 95 -4.41 15.53 -4.01
N ARG A 96 -5.44 15.82 -4.81
CA ARG A 96 -5.65 17.19 -5.28
C ARG A 96 -5.92 18.07 -4.05
N LYS A 97 -5.11 19.11 -3.89
CA LYS A 97 -5.38 20.21 -2.95
C LYS A 97 -6.77 20.80 -3.20
#